data_AF-A0A2J7YNG3-F1
#
_entry.id   AF-A0A2J7YNG3-F1
#
_cell.length_a   1.000
_cell.length_b   1.000
_cell.length_c   1.000
_cell.angle_alpha   90.00
_cell.angle_beta   90.00
_cell.angle_gamma   90.00
#
_symmetry.space_group_name_H-M   'P 1'
#
loop_
_entity.id
_entity.type
_entity.pdbx_description
1 polymer ?
#
loop_
_entity_poly.entity_id
_entity_poly.type
_entity_poly.pdbx_seq_one_letter_code
_entity_poly.pdbx_strand_id
1 'polypeptide(L)' 'MGWESRVRYAAGQARNDLGSGAVLVRPDGVVAWAGERHPDREAFERAAVQWYGSPGA' A
#
# COMPACT_ATOMS: atom_id res chain seq x y z
N MET A 1 6.15 16.09 4.06
CA MET A 1 5.48 15.73 2.78
C MET A 1 5.43 14.22 2.74
N GLY A 2 4.26 13.59 2.88
CA GLY A 2 4.18 12.12 2.96
C GLY A 2 4.38 11.44 1.60
N TRP A 3 3.99 10.16 1.50
CA TRP A 3 3.86 9.48 0.21
C TRP A 3 2.69 10.00 -0.64
N GLU A 4 1.91 10.97 -0.17
CA GLU A 4 0.68 11.47 -0.81
C GLU A 4 0.88 11.94 -2.26
N SER A 5 2.07 12.44 -2.61
CA SER A 5 2.41 12.81 -4.00
C SER A 5 2.69 11.61 -4.92
N ARG A 6 2.97 10.43 -4.36
CA ARG A 6 3.40 9.21 -5.06
C ARG A 6 2.41 8.05 -4.94
N VAL A 7 1.61 8.03 -3.88
CA VAL A 7 0.66 6.97 -3.53
C VAL A 7 -0.72 7.59 -3.35
N ARG A 8 -1.70 7.09 -4.11
CA ARG A 8 -3.10 7.49 -3.97
C ARG A 8 -3.82 6.52 -3.04
N TYR A 9 -4.59 7.06 -2.11
CA TYR A 9 -5.43 6.26 -1.22
C TYR A 9 -6.84 6.14 -1.80
N ALA A 10 -7.36 4.92 -1.88
CA ALA A 10 -8.73 4.63 -2.24
C ALA A 10 -9.35 3.73 -1.17
N ALA A 11 -10.32 4.26 -0.42
CA ALA A 11 -11.06 3.50 0.57
C ALA A 11 -12.29 2.85 -0.07
N GLY A 12 -12.56 1.60 0.31
CA GLY A 12 -13.76 0.89 -0.12
C GLY A 12 -13.60 -0.62 0.02
N GLN A 13 -14.73 -1.32 0.03
CA GLN A 13 -14.72 -2.78 0.02
C GLN A 13 -14.34 -3.27 -1.38
N ALA A 14 -13.32 -4.13 -1.46
CA ALA A 14 -12.98 -4.82 -2.69
C ALA A 14 -14.08 -5.81 -3.06
N ARG A 15 -14.44 -5.87 -4.35
CA ARG A 15 -15.46 -6.81 -4.85
C ARG A 15 -15.02 -8.26 -4.71
N ASN A 16 -13.73 -8.51 -4.89
CA ASN A 16 -13.06 -9.77 -4.61
C ASN A 16 -11.79 -9.42 -3.84
N ASP A 17 -11.85 -9.55 -2.51
CA ASP A 17 -10.78 -9.12 -1.62
C ASP A 17 -9.62 -10.14 -1.54
N LEU A 18 -9.82 -11.37 -2.04
CA LEU A 18 -8.85 -12.46 -1.96
C LEU A 18 -8.33 -12.70 -0.53
N GLY A 19 -9.13 -12.35 0.49
CA GLY A 19 -8.74 -12.39 1.91
C GLY A 19 -7.87 -11.20 2.38
N SER A 20 -7.57 -10.25 1.51
CA SER A 20 -6.78 -9.05 1.84
C SER A 20 -7.65 -7.92 2.41
N GLY A 21 -7.18 -7.27 3.47
CA GLY A 21 -7.79 -6.05 4.01
C GLY A 21 -7.26 -4.77 3.38
N ALA A 22 -6.02 -4.79 2.88
CA ALA A 22 -5.41 -3.66 2.17
C ALA A 22 -4.34 -4.16 1.20
N VAL A 23 -4.12 -3.41 0.12
CA VAL A 23 -3.07 -3.68 -0.87
C VAL A 23 -2.35 -2.40 -1.26
N LEU A 24 -1.04 -2.51 -1.49
CA LEU A 24 -0.24 -1.47 -2.13
C LEU A 24 0.02 -1.88 -3.58
N VAL A 25 -0.56 -1.16 -4.52
CA VAL A 25 -0.45 -1.44 -5.95
C VAL A 25 0.49 -0.43 -6.59
N ARG A 26 1.43 -0.91 -7.41
CA ARG A 26 2.35 -0.08 -8.19
C ARG A 26 1.68 0.46 -9.45
N PRO A 27 2.21 1.52 -10.08
CA PRO A 27 1.65 2.06 -11.33
C PRO A 27 1.56 1.05 -12.48
N ASP A 28 2.39 0.01 -12.47
CA ASP A 28 2.39 -1.12 -13.42
C ASP A 28 1.38 -2.23 -13.06
N GLY A 29 0.57 -2.05 -12.01
CA GLY A 29 -0.48 -3.00 -11.62
C GLY A 29 -0.02 -4.15 -10.71
N VAL A 30 1.29 -4.23 -10.40
CA VAL A 30 1.84 -5.25 -9.50
C VAL A 30 1.54 -4.91 -8.04
N VAL A 31 1.14 -5.91 -7.26
CA VAL A 31 0.96 -5.80 -5.81
C VAL A 31 2.34 -5.83 -5.14
N ALA A 32 2.75 -4.70 -4.58
CA ALA A 32 4.00 -4.55 -3.83
C ALA A 32 3.88 -5.04 -2.38
N TRP A 33 2.66 -5.04 -1.84
CA TRP A 33 2.35 -5.51 -0.50
C TRP A 33 0.85 -5.79 -0.37
N ALA A 34 0.50 -6.80 0.43
CA ALA A 34 -0.86 -7.12 0.83
C ALA A 34 -0.90 -7.36 2.34
N GLY A 35 -1.90 -6.78 3.00
CA GLY A 35 -2.15 -6.97 4.42
C GLY A 35 -3.56 -7.45 4.68
N GLU A 36 -3.74 -8.14 5.80
CA GLU A 36 -5.04 -8.56 6.29
C GLU A 36 -5.86 -7.37 6.80
N ARG A 37 -7.04 -7.61 7.40
CA ARG A 37 -7.93 -6.54 7.91
C ARG A 37 -7.28 -5.68 8.98
N HIS A 38 -6.35 -6.25 9.75
CA HIS A 38 -5.48 -5.53 10.69
C HIS A 38 -4.03 -5.63 10.21
N PRO A 39 -3.65 -4.79 9.23
CA PRO A 39 -2.34 -4.90 8.62
C PRO A 39 -1.23 -4.44 9.58
N ASP A 40 -0.09 -5.14 9.54
CA ASP A 40 1.14 -4.66 10.17
C ASP A 40 1.60 -3.37 9.46
N ARG A 41 1.52 -2.26 10.20
CA ARG A 41 1.90 -0.93 9.72
C ARG A 41 3.39 -0.86 9.38
N GLU A 42 4.26 -1.49 10.16
CA GLU A 42 5.72 -1.46 9.91
C GLU A 42 6.07 -2.26 8.66
N ALA A 43 5.35 -3.36 8.39
CA ALA A 43 5.49 -4.10 7.14
C ALA A 43 5.07 -3.26 5.93
N PHE A 44 3.94 -2.53 6.03
CA PHE A 44 3.51 -1.60 4.99
C PHE A 44 4.56 -0.50 4.75
N GLU A 45 5.05 0.14 5.81
CA GLU A 45 6.02 1.23 5.70
C GLU A 45 7.33 0.76 5.04
N ARG A 46 7.83 -0.43 5.39
CA ARG A 46 9.02 -1.02 4.74
C ARG A 46 8.81 -1.25 3.24
N ALA A 47 7.64 -1.77 2.85
CA ALA A 47 7.32 -1.95 1.43
C ALA A 47 7.18 -0.60 0.72
N ALA A 48 6.52 0.38 1.33
CA ALA A 48 6.38 1.71 0.76
C ALA A 48 7.74 2.41 0.58
N VAL A 49 8.66 2.31 1.55
CA VAL A 49 10.03 2.82 1.42
C VAL A 49 10.78 2.14 0.27
N GLN A 50 10.66 0.81 0.13
CA GLN A 50 11.34 0.06 -0.91
C GLN A 50 10.95 0.52 -2.32
N TRP A 51 9.66 0.80 -2.55
CA TRP A 51 9.14 1.10 -3.89
C TRP A 51 8.97 2.59 -4.19
N TYR A 52 8.73 3.41 -3.17
CA TYR A 52 8.43 4.83 -3.32
C TYR A 52 9.42 5.75 -2.57
N GLY A 53 10.45 5.20 -1.93
CA GLY A 53 11.44 5.95 -1.16
C GLY A 53 10.91 6.47 0.18
N SER A 54 11.76 7.15 0.96
CA SER A 54 11.37 7.70 2.26
C SER A 54 10.27 8.77 2.12
N PRO A 55 9.30 8.81 3.05
CA PRO A 55 8.31 9.88 3.05
C PRO A 55 9.02 11.21 3.29
N GLY A 56 8.87 12.15 2.35
CA GLY A 56 9.47 13.49 2.44
C GLY A 56 10.82 13.67 1.78
N ALA A 57 11.33 12.64 1.09
CA ALA A 57 12.43 12.75 0.14
C ALA A 57 11.94 13.27 -1.22
#